data_AF-F1T7V1-F1
#
_entry.id   AF-F1T7V1-F1
#
_cell.length_a   1.000
_cell.length_b   1.000
_cell.length_c   1.000
_cell.angle_alpha   90.00
_cell.angle_beta   90.00
_cell.angle_gamma   90.00
#
_symmetry.space_group_name_H-M   'P 1'
#
loop_
_entity.id
_entity.type
_entity.pdbx_description
1 polymer ?
#
loop_
_entity_poly.entity_id
_entity_poly.type
_entity_poly.pdbx_seq_one_letter_code
_entity_poly.pdbx_strand_id
1 'polypeptide(L)'
;MDLCFTIVIKCENGYQVSYQLAYQPCPVWMQGDKYVVNMCDDGVHYKKGAFGKLLEFHKKDHGRVIHTDKQCLLISDKKWTENTGYDGNDTLNLITEDIESEGFRVTAIQF
;
A
#
# COMPACT_ATOMS: atom_id res chain seq x y z
N MET A 1 2.86 -8.56 14.59
CA MET A 1 2.03 -8.07 13.47
C MET A 1 3.04 -7.71 12.42
N ASP A 2 3.14 -8.54 11.38
CA ASP A 2 4.26 -8.47 10.44
C ASP A 2 3.89 -7.49 9.35
N LEU A 3 4.01 -6.22 9.71
CA LEU A 3 3.65 -5.09 8.89
C LEU A 3 4.85 -4.81 7.98
N CYS A 4 4.77 -5.26 6.73
CA CYS A 4 5.92 -5.29 5.83
C CYS A 4 6.06 -4.03 4.97
N PHE A 5 4.95 -3.34 4.71
CA PHE A 5 4.93 -2.15 3.86
C PHE A 5 4.01 -1.07 4.42
N THR A 6 4.45 0.18 4.29
CA THR A 6 3.62 1.37 4.53
C THR A 6 3.69 2.25 3.31
N ILE A 7 2.53 2.67 2.80
CA ILE A 7 2.46 3.70 1.77
C ILE A 7 2.07 5.02 2.39
N VAL A 8 2.63 6.11 1.87
CA VAL A 8 2.24 7.48 2.24
C VAL A 8 1.92 8.25 0.99
N ILE A 9 0.66 8.66 0.86
CA ILE A 9 0.14 9.38 -0.29
C ILE A 9 0.27 10.88 -0.04
N LYS A 10 0.78 11.60 -1.05
CA LYS A 10 0.77 13.06 -1.06
C LYS A 10 -0.64 13.58 -1.38
N CYS A 11 -1.21 14.30 -0.42
CA CYS A 11 -2.41 15.10 -0.57
C CYS A 11 -2.03 16.57 -0.81
N GLU A 12 -3.01 17.43 -1.09
CA GLU A 12 -2.78 18.86 -1.36
C GLU A 12 -1.89 19.57 -0.32
N ASN A 13 -2.00 19.17 0.95
CA ASN A 13 -1.23 19.73 2.07
C ASN A 13 0.01 18.88 2.46
N GLY A 14 0.51 18.05 1.55
CA GLY A 14 1.71 17.23 1.73
C GLY A 14 1.43 15.73 1.99
N TYR A 15 2.45 15.01 2.44
CA TYR A 15 2.36 13.57 2.77
C TYR A 15 1.64 13.38 4.10
N GLN A 16 0.31 13.21 4.04
CA GLN A 16 -0.53 13.22 5.24
C GLN A 16 -1.32 11.93 5.47
N VAL A 17 -1.44 11.08 4.45
CA VAL A 17 -2.28 9.89 4.52
C VAL A 17 -1.41 8.66 4.34
N SER A 18 -1.35 7.84 5.38
CA SER A 18 -0.62 6.58 5.38
C SER A 18 -1.58 5.39 5.41
N TYR A 19 -1.20 4.34 4.70
CA TYR A 19 -1.83 3.04 4.76
C TYR A 19 -0.78 1.97 4.94
N GLN A 20 -1.14 0.92 5.66
CA GLN A 20 -0.25 -0.16 6.04
C GLN A 20 -0.72 -1.43 5.35
N LEU A 21 0.20 -2.18 4.75
CA LEU A 21 -0.08 -3.51 4.25
C LEU A 21 0.32 -4.52 5.33
N ALA A 22 -0.67 -5.21 5.87
CA ALA A 22 -0.49 -6.25 6.87
C ALA A 22 -1.03 -7.59 6.36
N TYR A 23 -0.41 -8.69 6.79
CA TYR A 23 -0.85 -10.05 6.44
C TYR A 23 -1.53 -10.72 7.64
N GLN A 24 -2.84 -10.95 7.53
CA GLN A 24 -3.63 -11.56 8.60
C GLN A 24 -4.89 -12.31 8.08
N PRO A 25 -4.86 -13.58 7.62
CA PRO A 25 -3.81 -14.42 7.01
C PRO A 25 -3.65 -14.19 5.49
N CYS A 26 -4.25 -13.11 4.98
CA CYS A 26 -4.18 -12.61 3.60
C CYS A 26 -3.77 -11.13 3.66
N PRO A 27 -3.36 -10.51 2.53
CA PRO A 27 -2.96 -9.11 2.52
C PRO A 27 -4.16 -8.20 2.74
N VAL A 28 -4.01 -7.24 3.65
CA VAL A 28 -5.05 -6.27 4.01
C VAL A 28 -4.43 -4.88 4.10
N TRP A 29 -5.06 -3.90 3.44
CA TRP A 29 -4.75 -2.50 3.67
C TRP A 29 -5.41 -2.03 4.95
N MET A 30 -4.64 -1.35 5.81
CA MET A 30 -5.08 -0.80 7.08
C MET A 30 -4.76 0.69 7.17
N GLN A 31 -5.51 1.40 8.00
CA GLN A 31 -5.23 2.77 8.40
C GLN A 31 -5.34 2.89 9.92
N GLY A 32 -4.20 2.83 10.61
CA GLY A 32 -4.20 2.64 12.06
C GLY A 32 -4.86 1.30 12.40
N ASP A 33 -5.86 1.31 13.28
CA ASP A 33 -6.59 0.10 13.70
C ASP A 33 -7.76 -0.28 12.78
N LYS A 34 -8.03 0.52 11.73
CA LYS A 34 -9.13 0.27 10.79
C LYS A 34 -8.66 -0.63 9.65
N TYR A 35 -9.31 -1.77 9.47
CA TYR A 35 -9.23 -2.54 8.23
C TYR A 35 -9.93 -1.79 7.10
N VAL A 36 -9.23 -1.62 5.98
CA VAL A 36 -9.66 -0.75 4.89
C VAL A 36 -10.05 -1.56 3.66
N VAL A 37 -9.13 -2.40 3.18
CA VAL A 37 -9.37 -3.29 2.04
C VAL A 37 -8.89 -4.68 2.39
N ASN A 38 -9.82 -5.60 2.56
CA ASN A 38 -9.51 -7.03 2.67
C ASN A 38 -9.40 -7.63 1.26
N MET A 39 -8.24 -8.20 0.93
CA MET A 39 -8.00 -8.84 -0.37
C MET A 39 -8.27 -10.35 -0.36
N CYS A 40 -8.91 -10.89 0.69
CA CYS A 40 -9.18 -12.33 0.81
C CYS A 40 -9.91 -12.92 -0.42
N ASP A 41 -10.82 -12.16 -1.03
CA ASP A 41 -11.53 -12.57 -2.26
C ASP A 41 -10.59 -12.70 -3.46
N ASP A 42 -9.43 -12.03 -3.43
CA ASP A 42 -8.38 -12.08 -4.45
C ASP A 42 -7.30 -13.13 -4.12
N GLY A 43 -7.31 -13.72 -2.93
CA GLY A 43 -6.38 -14.77 -2.48
C GLY A 43 -5.47 -14.38 -1.31
N VAL A 44 -4.46 -15.20 -1.05
CA VAL A 44 -3.51 -15.02 0.08
C VAL A 44 -2.27 -14.19 -0.28
N HIS A 45 -2.15 -13.76 -1.53
CA HIS A 45 -1.00 -13.05 -2.10
C HIS A 45 -1.42 -11.67 -2.61
N TYR A 46 -0.52 -10.70 -2.55
CA TYR A 46 -0.74 -9.39 -3.15
C TYR A 46 -0.94 -9.50 -4.66
N LYS A 47 -1.87 -8.72 -5.20
CA LYS A 47 -2.16 -8.69 -6.64
C LYS A 47 -2.34 -7.27 -7.13
N LYS A 48 -1.98 -7.07 -8.39
CA LYS A 48 -2.26 -5.83 -9.13
C LYS A 48 -3.76 -5.51 -9.09
N GLY A 49 -4.09 -4.23 -8.92
CA GLY A 49 -5.44 -3.71 -8.69
C GLY A 49 -5.77 -3.47 -7.21
N ALA A 50 -4.96 -3.98 -6.28
CA ALA A 50 -5.19 -3.78 -4.85
C ALA A 50 -5.06 -2.31 -4.43
N PHE A 51 -4.10 -1.58 -5.02
CA PHE A 51 -3.97 -0.14 -4.77
C PHE A 51 -5.16 0.66 -5.34
N GLY A 52 -5.73 0.26 -6.48
CA GLY A 52 -6.95 0.84 -7.01
C GLY A 52 -8.13 0.76 -6.02
N LYS A 53 -8.34 -0.40 -5.40
CA LYS A 53 -9.36 -0.59 -4.34
C LYS A 53 -9.10 0.33 -3.14
N LEU A 54 -7.83 0.52 -2.76
CA LEU A 54 -7.45 1.45 -1.70
C LEU A 54 -7.77 2.91 -2.06
N LEU A 55 -7.55 3.33 -3.31
CA LEU A 55 -7.90 4.67 -3.77
C LEU A 55 -9.42 4.90 -3.80
N GLU A 56 -10.21 3.88 -4.15
CA GLU A 56 -11.67 3.96 -4.05
C GLU A 56 -12.12 4.17 -2.61
N PHE A 57 -11.52 3.46 -1.66
CA PHE A 57 -11.77 3.72 -0.25
C PHE A 57 -11.34 5.13 0.15
N HIS A 58 -10.13 5.55 -0.24
CA HIS A 58 -9.60 6.87 0.08
C HIS A 58 -10.57 7.99 -0.36
N LYS A 59 -11.09 7.90 -1.59
CA LYS A 59 -12.08 8.84 -2.13
C LYS A 59 -13.39 8.86 -1.35
N LYS A 60 -13.80 7.74 -0.76
CA LYS A 60 -15.05 7.60 0.01
C LYS A 60 -14.91 8.08 1.46
N ASP A 61 -13.76 7.83 2.09
CA ASP A 61 -13.59 7.96 3.54
C ASP A 61 -12.82 9.23 3.94
N HIS A 62 -12.04 9.83 3.03
CA HIS A 62 -11.16 10.96 3.35
C HIS A 62 -11.47 12.17 2.47
N GLY A 63 -11.91 13.27 3.08
CA GLY A 63 -12.03 14.59 2.44
C GLY A 63 -10.69 15.22 2.06
N ARG A 64 -9.62 14.43 1.90
CA ARG A 64 -8.29 14.88 1.51
C ARG A 64 -8.09 14.59 0.04
N VAL A 65 -7.86 15.65 -0.72
CA VAL A 65 -7.65 15.57 -2.17
C VAL A 65 -6.21 15.12 -2.42
N ILE A 66 -6.05 14.06 -3.25
CA ILE A 66 -4.75 13.61 -3.74
C ILE A 66 -4.13 14.74 -4.55
N HIS A 67 -2.87 15.08 -4.27
CA HIS A 67 -2.19 16.14 -4.99
C HIS A 67 -2.00 15.78 -6.47
N THR A 68 -2.04 16.78 -7.36
CA THR A 68 -2.04 16.59 -8.81
C THR A 68 -0.77 15.94 -9.36
N ASP A 69 0.35 16.06 -8.66
CA ASP A 69 1.62 15.41 -9.00
C ASP A 69 1.67 13.91 -8.67
N LYS A 70 0.64 13.39 -7.98
CA LYS A 70 0.47 11.98 -7.60
C LYS A 70 1.76 11.33 -7.06
N GLN A 71 2.35 11.92 -6.03
CA GLN A 71 3.50 11.29 -5.37
C GLN A 71 3.09 10.30 -4.27
N CYS A 72 3.82 9.20 -4.18
CA CYS A 72 3.65 8.18 -3.14
C CYS A 72 5.02 7.76 -2.59
N LEU A 73 5.15 7.66 -1.28
CA LEU A 73 6.27 6.97 -0.64
C LEU A 73 5.85 5.53 -0.38
N LEU A 74 6.69 4.56 -0.74
CA LEU A 74 6.52 3.16 -0.40
C LEU A 74 7.65 2.76 0.54
N ILE A 75 7.33 2.51 1.78
CA ILE A 75 8.29 2.30 2.86
C ILE A 75 8.23 0.82 3.27
N SER A 76 9.38 0.14 3.31
CA SER A 76 9.48 -1.26 3.74
C SER A 76 10.67 -1.49 4.65
N ASP A 77 10.60 -2.49 5.53
CA ASP A 77 11.77 -2.99 6.27
C ASP A 77 12.77 -3.58 5.28
N LYS A 78 14.08 -3.33 5.41
CA LYS A 78 15.11 -3.86 4.51
C LYS A 78 15.16 -5.40 4.47
N LYS A 79 14.74 -6.06 5.55
CA LYS A 79 14.71 -7.51 5.74
C LYS A 79 13.34 -8.12 5.47
N TRP A 80 12.39 -7.38 4.89
CA TRP A 80 11.05 -7.90 4.61
C TRP A 80 11.07 -9.22 3.81
N THR A 81 12.08 -9.44 2.95
CA THR A 81 12.31 -10.68 2.18
C THR A 81 12.70 -11.88 3.04
N GLU A 82 13.23 -11.66 4.25
CA GLU A 82 13.48 -12.72 5.23
C GLU A 82 12.17 -13.20 5.88
N ASN A 83 11.09 -12.41 5.75
CA ASN A 83 9.74 -12.69 6.24
C ASN A 83 8.78 -13.08 5.09
N THR A 84 9.27 -13.81 4.08
CA THR A 84 8.55 -14.27 2.87
C THR A 84 7.38 -15.23 3.12
N GLY A 85 6.86 -15.32 4.34
CA GLY A 85 5.82 -16.28 4.72
C GLY A 85 4.55 -16.22 3.87
N TYR A 86 4.17 -15.04 3.37
CA TYR A 86 2.95 -14.86 2.58
C TYR A 86 3.18 -14.42 1.15
N ASP A 87 4.36 -13.91 0.79
CA ASP A 87 4.58 -13.30 -0.51
C ASP A 87 6.08 -13.27 -0.87
N GLY A 88 6.39 -13.25 -2.17
CA GLY A 88 7.74 -13.44 -2.71
C GLY A 88 8.62 -12.18 -2.68
N ASN A 89 9.90 -12.33 -3.02
CA ASN A 89 10.88 -11.22 -3.06
C ASN A 89 10.55 -10.12 -4.09
N ASP A 90 9.62 -10.39 -5.01
CA ASP A 90 9.12 -9.48 -6.03
C ASP A 90 7.97 -8.59 -5.56
N THR A 91 7.43 -8.81 -4.36
CA THR A 91 6.25 -8.08 -3.83
C THR A 91 6.45 -6.56 -3.79
N LEU A 92 7.66 -6.08 -3.44
CA LEU A 92 7.94 -4.64 -3.50
C LEU A 92 7.77 -4.09 -4.93
N ASN A 93 8.22 -4.84 -5.94
CA ASN A 93 8.07 -4.44 -7.34
C ASN A 93 6.60 -4.51 -7.75
N LEU A 94 5.88 -5.56 -7.34
CA LEU A 94 4.44 -5.70 -7.64
C LEU A 94 3.62 -4.54 -7.06
N ILE A 95 3.87 -4.15 -5.81
CA ILE A 95 3.21 -3.00 -5.18
C ILE A 95 3.59 -1.71 -5.91
N THR A 96 4.86 -1.54 -6.26
CA THR A 96 5.34 -0.36 -7.00
C THR A 96 4.65 -0.24 -8.35
N GLU A 97 4.65 -1.31 -9.16
CA GLU A 97 4.01 -1.35 -10.48
C GLU A 97 2.50 -1.11 -10.40
N ASP A 98 1.85 -1.62 -9.35
CA ASP A 98 0.43 -1.40 -9.11
C ASP A 98 0.14 0.08 -8.84
N ILE A 99 0.91 0.72 -7.95
CA ILE A 99 0.79 2.14 -7.64
C ILE A 99 1.08 3.01 -8.88
N GLU A 100 2.14 2.70 -9.62
CA GLU A 100 2.50 3.42 -10.84
C GLU A 100 1.44 3.27 -11.94
N SER A 101 0.76 2.12 -12.02
CA SER A 101 -0.33 1.91 -12.97
C SER A 101 -1.54 2.83 -12.75
N GLU A 102 -1.72 3.35 -11.53
CA GLU A 102 -2.69 4.39 -11.19
C GLU A 102 -2.18 5.82 -11.47
N GLY A 103 -0.99 5.94 -12.07
CA GLY A 103 -0.35 7.18 -12.49
C GLY A 103 0.42 7.90 -11.37
N PHE A 104 0.78 7.19 -10.30
CA PHE A 104 1.61 7.75 -9.23
C PHE A 104 3.10 7.63 -9.55
N ARG A 105 3.90 8.54 -8.98
CA ARG A 105 5.35 8.42 -8.91
C ARG A 105 5.73 7.87 -7.55
N VAL A 106 6.33 6.68 -7.53
CA VAL A 106 6.71 6.00 -6.30
C VAL A 106 8.15 6.33 -5.92
N THR A 107 8.37 6.67 -4.66
CA THR A 107 9.71 6.68 -4.05
C THR A 107 9.76 5.55 -3.03
N ALA A 108 10.49 4.49 -3.37
CA ALA A 108 10.70 3.37 -2.47
C ALA A 108 11.79 3.70 -1.44
N ILE A 109 11.50 3.48 -0.16
CA ILE A 109 12.41 3.70 0.97
C ILE A 109 12.51 2.40 1.75
N GLN A 110 13.73 1.90 1.90
CA GLN A 110 14.01 0.70 2.68
C GLN A 110 14.87 1.07 3.90
N PHE A 111 14.48 0.64 5.09
CA PHE A 111 15.17 0.95 6.34
C PHE A 111 15.56 -0.32 7.11
#